data_AF-A0A0B5CPB7-F1
#
_entry.id   AF-A0A0B5CPB7-F1
#
_cell.length_a   1.000
_cell.length_b   1.000
_cell.length_c   1.000
_cell.angle_alpha   90.00
_cell.angle_beta   90.00
_cell.angle_gamma   90.00
#
_symmetry.space_group_name_H-M   'P 1'
#
loop_
_entity.id
_entity.type
_entity.pdbx_description
1 polymer ?
#
loop_
_entity_poly.entity_id
_entity_poly.type
_entity_poly.pdbx_seq_one_letter_code
_entity_poly.pdbx_strand_id
1 'polypeptide(L)'
;MFNTSEAYFGYATLGALAVFDDNLTDDEKLSAAEKKFDIARQCPHDAYVVDAFLFNSLARLHRREQAYALAERLSSLAGDMPERLYACFNRSLFTGQLNLMGRITDRLEKLGKDVKKERAIFMALSESGVDEKHLRGLLVEAGRVMKQFNLFHSANRIDTDDDIAYLTLLAIPDSDPEAVADCDIAISRAKVRYALEHGLDLSKLVIGCELARADL
;
A
#
# COMPACT_ATOMS: atom_id res chain seq x y z
N MET A 1 -38.76 3.38 2.69
CA MET A 1 -37.50 3.09 3.40
C MET A 1 -36.58 4.26 3.19
N PHE A 2 -36.03 4.83 4.27
CA PHE A 2 -35.00 5.84 4.17
C PHE A 2 -33.74 5.18 3.60
N ASN A 3 -33.45 5.41 2.32
CA ASN A 3 -32.16 5.03 1.71
C ASN A 3 -31.10 6.05 2.15
N THR A 4 -30.68 5.99 3.42
CA THR A 4 -29.55 6.79 3.88
C THR A 4 -28.24 6.08 3.54
N SER A 5 -27.21 6.85 3.24
CA SER A 5 -25.83 6.37 3.02
C SER A 5 -25.23 5.68 4.24
N GLU A 6 -25.87 5.78 5.41
CA GLU A 6 -25.37 5.27 6.69
C GLU A 6 -25.27 3.75 6.72
N ALA A 7 -26.21 3.04 6.08
CA ALA A 7 -26.23 1.58 6.08
C ALA A 7 -24.98 1.00 5.40
N TYR A 8 -24.57 1.55 4.24
CA TYR A 8 -23.38 1.05 3.54
C TYR A 8 -22.09 1.38 4.29
N PHE A 9 -21.99 2.57 4.89
CA PHE A 9 -20.82 2.93 5.70
C PHE A 9 -20.69 2.01 6.91
N GLY A 10 -21.79 1.70 7.60
CA GLY A 10 -21.77 0.74 8.71
C GLY A 10 -21.21 -0.62 8.30
N TYR A 11 -21.66 -1.18 7.17
CA TYR A 11 -21.13 -2.45 6.68
C TYR A 11 -19.68 -2.36 6.20
N ALA A 12 -19.29 -1.26 5.53
CA ALA A 12 -17.90 -1.06 5.12
C ALA A 12 -16.95 -0.96 6.33
N THR A 13 -17.35 -0.24 7.38
CA THR A 13 -16.60 -0.15 8.63
C THR A 13 -16.52 -1.52 9.33
N LEU A 14 -17.61 -2.28 9.40
CA LEU A 14 -17.59 -3.64 9.96
C LEU A 14 -16.66 -4.57 9.17
N GLY A 15 -16.61 -4.44 7.84
CA GLY A 15 -15.68 -5.18 7.01
C GLY A 15 -14.22 -4.82 7.33
N ALA A 16 -13.92 -3.53 7.44
CA ALA A 16 -12.59 -3.05 7.81
C ALA A 16 -12.17 -3.44 9.23
N LEU A 17 -13.12 -3.64 10.15
CA LEU A 17 -12.83 -4.12 11.50
C LEU A 17 -12.60 -5.63 11.56
N ALA A 18 -13.13 -6.41 10.62
CA ALA A 18 -13.02 -7.86 10.63
C ALA A 18 -11.56 -8.36 10.52
N VAL A 19 -10.64 -7.55 9.98
CA VAL A 19 -9.21 -7.91 9.89
C VAL A 19 -8.46 -7.84 11.23
N PHE A 20 -9.11 -7.36 12.29
CA PHE A 20 -8.56 -7.31 13.66
C PHE A 20 -9.00 -8.48 14.55
N ASP A 21 -9.79 -9.44 14.06
CA ASP A 21 -10.22 -10.56 14.89
C ASP A 21 -9.09 -11.58 15.09
N ASP A 22 -8.41 -11.50 16.22
CA ASP A 22 -7.25 -12.35 16.55
C ASP A 22 -7.57 -13.85 16.66
N ASN A 23 -8.85 -14.24 16.66
CA ASN A 23 -9.25 -15.65 16.64
C ASN A 23 -9.28 -16.26 15.23
N LEU A 24 -9.10 -15.45 14.19
CA LEU A 24 -9.21 -15.86 12.79
C LEU A 24 -7.83 -15.87 12.12
N THR A 25 -7.63 -16.82 11.22
CA THR A 25 -6.53 -16.76 10.25
C THR A 25 -6.73 -15.58 9.30
N ASP A 26 -5.66 -15.11 8.65
CA ASP A 26 -5.77 -14.01 7.68
C ASP A 26 -6.78 -14.26 6.55
N ASP A 27 -6.89 -15.51 6.09
CA ASP A 27 -7.80 -15.83 4.98
C ASP A 27 -9.26 -15.82 5.48
N GLU A 28 -9.50 -16.24 6.73
CA GLU A 28 -10.81 -16.10 7.39
C GLU A 28 -11.14 -14.64 7.68
N LYS A 29 -10.17 -13.84 8.14
CA LYS A 29 -10.28 -12.39 8.32
C LYS A 29 -10.70 -11.71 7.01
N LEU A 30 -10.03 -12.03 5.91
CA LEU A 30 -10.36 -11.49 4.60
C LEU A 30 -11.75 -11.94 4.14
N SER A 31 -12.09 -13.23 4.27
CA SER A 31 -13.42 -13.74 3.93
C SER A 31 -14.54 -13.07 4.75
N ALA A 32 -14.30 -12.83 6.05
CA ALA A 32 -15.24 -12.12 6.91
C ALA A 32 -15.41 -10.66 6.47
N ALA A 33 -14.32 -9.97 6.11
CA ALA A 33 -14.34 -8.61 5.60
C ALA A 33 -15.12 -8.53 4.26
N GLU A 34 -14.83 -9.42 3.32
CA GLU A 34 -15.48 -9.50 2.00
C GLU A 34 -17.00 -9.69 2.12
N LYS A 35 -17.46 -10.57 3.01
CA LYS A 35 -18.91 -10.74 3.27
C LYS A 35 -19.59 -9.43 3.67
N LYS A 36 -18.92 -8.57 4.45
CA LYS A 36 -19.46 -7.26 4.83
C LYS A 36 -19.40 -6.26 3.69
N PHE A 37 -18.30 -6.24 2.92
CA PHE A 37 -18.19 -5.40 1.73
C PHE A 37 -19.23 -5.76 0.66
N ASP A 38 -19.56 -7.03 0.49
CA ASP A 38 -20.59 -7.47 -0.44
C ASP A 38 -21.98 -6.99 -0.04
N ILE A 39 -22.30 -6.98 1.25
CA ILE A 39 -23.54 -6.37 1.76
C ILE A 39 -23.52 -4.85 1.54
N ALA A 40 -22.38 -4.18 1.81
CA ALA A 40 -22.24 -2.75 1.57
C ALA A 40 -22.49 -2.38 0.10
N ARG A 41 -21.99 -3.19 -0.84
CA ARG A 41 -22.19 -3.00 -2.29
C ARG A 41 -23.64 -3.14 -2.75
N GLN A 42 -24.47 -3.86 -2.00
CA GLN A 42 -25.91 -4.01 -2.29
C GLN A 42 -26.72 -2.75 -1.93
N CYS A 43 -26.15 -1.85 -1.12
CA CYS A 43 -26.76 -0.57 -0.79
C CYS A 43 -26.39 0.49 -1.86
N PRO A 44 -27.16 1.59 -2.01
CA PRO A 44 -26.71 2.75 -2.78
C PRO A 44 -25.41 3.30 -2.18
N HIS A 45 -24.31 3.23 -2.92
CA HIS A 45 -22.97 3.54 -2.41
C HIS A 45 -22.09 4.20 -3.48
N ASP A 46 -21.01 4.82 -3.02
CA ASP A 46 -19.87 5.15 -3.88
C ASP A 46 -18.91 3.95 -3.92
N ALA A 47 -18.76 3.35 -5.10
CA ALA A 47 -17.91 2.17 -5.31
C ALA A 47 -16.45 2.42 -4.88
N TYR A 48 -15.96 3.65 -5.01
CA TYR A 48 -14.60 4.00 -4.58
C TYR A 48 -14.41 3.76 -3.08
N VAL A 49 -15.41 4.10 -2.27
CA VAL A 49 -15.30 4.05 -0.81
C VAL A 49 -15.18 2.61 -0.33
N VAL A 50 -16.04 1.71 -0.79
CA VAL A 50 -16.01 0.30 -0.39
C VAL A 50 -14.70 -0.37 -0.85
N ASP A 51 -14.27 -0.09 -2.08
CA ASP A 51 -13.03 -0.65 -2.62
C ASP A 51 -11.79 -0.08 -1.90
N ALA A 52 -11.85 1.17 -1.41
CA ALA A 52 -10.79 1.76 -0.58
C ALA A 52 -10.69 1.07 0.79
N PHE A 53 -11.83 0.72 1.41
CA PHE A 53 -11.84 -0.08 2.65
C PHE A 53 -11.29 -1.50 2.43
N LEU A 54 -11.65 -2.14 1.31
CA LEU A 54 -11.08 -3.43 0.94
C LEU A 54 -9.55 -3.33 0.74
N PHE A 55 -9.07 -2.29 0.05
CA PHE A 55 -7.64 -2.08 -0.14
C PHE A 55 -6.91 -1.95 1.20
N ASN A 56 -7.45 -1.15 2.13
CA ASN A 56 -6.85 -0.98 3.44
C ASN A 56 -6.83 -2.29 4.24
N SER A 57 -7.86 -3.13 4.08
CA SER A 57 -7.93 -4.46 4.69
C SER A 57 -6.82 -5.37 4.14
N LEU A 58 -6.61 -5.37 2.82
CA LEU A 58 -5.50 -6.11 2.18
C LEU A 58 -4.14 -5.58 2.63
N ALA A 59 -3.97 -4.27 2.75
CA ALA A 59 -2.74 -3.65 3.23
C ALA A 59 -2.41 -4.10 4.66
N ARG A 60 -3.41 -4.12 5.56
CA ARG A 60 -3.25 -4.57 6.94
C ARG A 60 -2.87 -6.05 7.05
N LEU A 61 -3.37 -6.87 6.14
CA LEU A 61 -3.04 -8.31 6.03
C LEU A 61 -1.78 -8.58 5.18
N HIS A 62 -1.05 -7.54 4.77
CA HIS A 62 0.12 -7.61 3.87
C HIS A 62 -0.13 -8.34 2.54
N ARG A 63 -1.38 -8.36 2.05
CA ARG A 63 -1.81 -9.01 0.80
C ARG A 63 -1.59 -8.12 -0.43
N ARG A 64 -0.34 -7.71 -0.64
CA ARG A 64 0.06 -6.77 -1.73
C ARG A 64 -0.35 -7.26 -3.12
N GLU A 65 -0.14 -8.54 -3.44
CA GLU A 65 -0.48 -9.09 -4.76
C GLU A 65 -1.97 -8.96 -5.09
N GLN A 66 -2.83 -9.25 -4.10
CA GLN A 66 -4.29 -9.12 -4.25
C GLN A 66 -4.72 -7.66 -4.39
N ALA A 67 -3.90 -6.71 -3.91
CA ALA A 67 -4.19 -5.28 -3.97
C ALA A 67 -3.89 -4.63 -5.33
N TYR A 68 -3.15 -5.29 -6.23
CA TYR A 68 -2.72 -4.71 -7.52
C TYR A 68 -3.88 -4.32 -8.43
N ALA A 69 -4.80 -5.26 -8.68
CA ALA A 69 -5.96 -5.00 -9.52
C ALA A 69 -6.90 -3.97 -8.87
N LEU A 70 -6.93 -3.95 -7.53
CA LEU A 70 -7.75 -3.01 -6.79
C LEU A 70 -7.20 -1.58 -6.84
N ALA A 71 -5.87 -1.39 -6.81
CA ALA A 71 -5.24 -0.07 -6.99
C ALA A 71 -5.58 0.53 -8.36
N GLU A 72 -5.50 -0.28 -9.42
CA GLU A 72 -5.88 0.12 -10.79
C GLU A 72 -7.35 0.55 -10.84
N ARG A 73 -8.24 -0.28 -10.31
CA ARG A 73 -9.67 -0.01 -10.25
C ARG A 73 -9.98 1.28 -9.47
N LEU A 74 -9.34 1.48 -8.32
CA LEU A 74 -9.50 2.70 -7.52
C LEU A 74 -9.04 3.95 -8.28
N SER A 75 -7.95 3.86 -9.06
CA SER A 75 -7.50 4.97 -9.91
C SER A 75 -8.52 5.32 -11.01
N SER A 76 -9.18 4.33 -11.60
CA SER A 76 -10.30 4.56 -12.52
C SER A 76 -11.51 5.20 -11.83
N LEU A 77 -11.88 4.70 -10.64
CA LEU A 77 -13.02 5.21 -9.86
C LEU A 77 -12.77 6.58 -9.21
N ALA A 78 -11.52 7.00 -9.07
CA ALA A 78 -11.16 8.29 -8.48
C ALA A 78 -11.74 9.48 -9.25
N GLY A 79 -12.05 9.31 -10.56
CA GLY A 79 -12.47 10.41 -11.41
C GLY A 79 -11.43 11.54 -11.42
N ASP A 80 -11.89 12.78 -11.53
CA ASP A 80 -11.03 13.97 -11.48
C ASP A 80 -10.99 14.59 -10.07
N MET A 81 -11.18 13.77 -9.03
CA MET A 81 -11.10 14.20 -7.62
C MET A 81 -9.65 14.10 -7.13
N PRO A 82 -8.95 15.24 -6.90
CA PRO A 82 -7.53 15.24 -6.58
C PRO A 82 -7.19 14.44 -5.31
N GLU A 83 -8.02 14.54 -4.27
CA GLU A 83 -7.82 13.86 -2.99
C GLU A 83 -7.79 12.33 -3.17
N ARG A 84 -8.67 11.82 -4.05
CA ARG A 84 -8.71 10.38 -4.39
C ARG A 84 -7.50 9.96 -5.22
N LEU A 85 -7.07 10.82 -6.14
CA LEU A 85 -5.89 10.57 -6.97
C LEU A 85 -4.62 10.51 -6.11
N TYR A 86 -4.42 11.43 -5.16
CA TYR A 86 -3.32 11.35 -4.20
C TYR A 86 -3.38 10.08 -3.35
N ALA A 87 -4.57 9.71 -2.86
CA ALA A 87 -4.72 8.44 -2.16
C ALA A 87 -4.38 7.24 -3.06
N CYS A 88 -4.75 7.27 -4.34
CA CYS A 88 -4.36 6.24 -5.31
C CYS A 88 -2.86 6.23 -5.59
N PHE A 89 -2.16 7.38 -5.55
CA PHE A 89 -0.70 7.43 -5.65
C PHE A 89 -0.03 6.71 -4.47
N ASN A 90 -0.50 6.94 -3.25
CA ASN A 90 0.03 6.23 -2.08
C ASN A 90 -0.24 4.71 -2.15
N ARG A 91 -1.39 4.32 -2.69
CA ARG A 91 -1.72 2.90 -2.93
C ARG A 91 -0.85 2.29 -4.02
N SER A 92 -0.60 3.00 -5.12
CA SER A 92 0.31 2.52 -6.15
C SER A 92 1.73 2.39 -5.60
N LEU A 93 2.17 3.31 -4.73
CA LEU A 93 3.42 3.21 -3.98
C LEU A 93 3.47 1.99 -3.06
N PHE A 94 2.41 1.71 -2.30
CA PHE A 94 2.31 0.49 -1.48
C PHE A 94 2.50 -0.78 -2.32
N THR A 95 1.93 -0.80 -3.52
CA THR A 95 1.98 -1.95 -4.44
C THR A 95 3.22 -2.00 -5.33
N GLY A 96 4.00 -0.93 -5.44
CA GLY A 96 5.12 -0.83 -6.40
C GLY A 96 4.71 -0.66 -7.87
N GLN A 97 3.53 -0.10 -8.16
CA GLN A 97 3.03 0.06 -9.53
C GLN A 97 3.50 1.38 -10.17
N LEU A 98 4.72 1.39 -10.72
CA LEU A 98 5.36 2.58 -11.32
C LEU A 98 4.52 3.21 -12.44
N ASN A 99 4.00 2.43 -13.37
CA ASN A 99 3.15 2.91 -14.45
C ASN A 99 1.89 3.60 -13.90
N LEU A 100 1.27 3.01 -12.87
CA LEU A 100 0.11 3.61 -12.21
C LEU A 100 0.48 4.92 -11.51
N MET A 101 1.63 5.00 -10.83
CA MET A 101 2.15 6.26 -10.25
C MET A 101 2.28 7.33 -11.32
N GLY A 102 2.95 7.03 -12.44
CA GLY A 102 3.13 7.99 -13.55
C GLY A 102 1.80 8.50 -14.11
N ARG A 103 0.87 7.59 -14.43
CA ARG A 103 -0.47 7.97 -14.92
C ARG A 103 -1.25 8.84 -13.93
N ILE A 104 -1.14 8.58 -12.63
CA ILE A 104 -1.81 9.38 -11.60
C ILE A 104 -1.18 10.77 -11.50
N THR A 105 0.15 10.85 -11.48
CA THR A 105 0.90 12.12 -11.47
C THR A 105 0.53 12.99 -12.69
N ASP A 106 0.48 12.42 -13.88
CA ASP A 106 0.08 13.13 -15.10
C ASP A 106 -1.36 13.64 -15.04
N ARG A 107 -2.27 12.85 -14.44
CA ARG A 107 -3.67 13.27 -14.25
C ARG A 107 -3.78 14.43 -13.27
N LEU A 108 -3.07 14.36 -12.14
CA LEU A 108 -3.03 15.42 -11.15
C LEU A 108 -2.45 16.72 -11.73
N GLU A 109 -1.38 16.64 -12.53
CA GLU A 109 -0.78 17.79 -13.20
C GLU A 109 -1.77 18.45 -14.19
N LYS A 110 -2.50 17.64 -14.99
CA LYS A 110 -3.55 18.15 -15.89
C LYS A 110 -4.68 18.87 -15.15
N LEU A 111 -4.94 18.51 -13.90
CA LEU A 111 -5.91 19.18 -13.02
C LEU A 111 -5.33 20.43 -12.34
N GLY A 112 -4.10 20.83 -12.68
CA GLY A 112 -3.42 22.02 -12.15
C GLY A 112 -2.93 21.84 -10.71
N LYS A 113 -2.71 20.61 -10.24
CA LYS A 113 -2.15 20.33 -8.92
C LYS A 113 -0.63 20.36 -8.93
N ASP A 114 -0.04 20.82 -7.81
CA ASP A 114 1.40 20.72 -7.61
C ASP A 114 1.77 19.29 -7.24
N VAL A 115 2.44 18.60 -8.17
CA VAL A 115 2.83 17.19 -8.07
C VAL A 115 4.34 17.00 -7.91
N LYS A 116 5.08 18.04 -7.52
CA LYS A 116 6.55 17.98 -7.43
C LYS A 116 7.02 16.82 -6.55
N LYS A 117 6.36 16.60 -5.41
CA LYS A 117 6.71 15.53 -4.47
C LYS A 117 6.44 14.15 -5.07
N GLU A 118 5.25 13.94 -5.61
CA GLU A 118 4.83 12.68 -6.23
C GLU A 118 5.71 12.34 -7.44
N ARG A 119 6.07 13.34 -8.24
CA ARG A 119 6.99 13.18 -9.37
C ARG A 119 8.39 12.82 -8.91
N ALA A 120 8.92 13.47 -7.88
CA ALA A 120 10.24 13.12 -7.33
C ALA A 120 10.27 11.68 -6.82
N ILE A 121 9.23 11.26 -6.09
CA ILE A 121 9.07 9.88 -5.60
C ILE A 121 9.04 8.88 -6.76
N PHE A 122 8.19 9.13 -7.77
CA PHE A 122 8.06 8.27 -8.95
C PHE A 122 9.37 8.15 -9.74
N MET A 123 10.07 9.27 -9.93
CA MET A 123 11.35 9.31 -10.66
C MET A 123 12.44 8.55 -9.90
N ALA A 124 12.56 8.76 -8.59
CA ALA A 124 13.54 8.07 -7.75
C ALA A 124 13.43 6.53 -7.87
N LEU A 125 12.20 6.00 -7.82
CA LEU A 125 11.99 4.56 -8.00
C LEU A 125 12.24 4.11 -9.44
N SER A 126 11.81 4.89 -10.43
CA SER A 126 11.97 4.53 -11.85
C SER A 126 13.44 4.54 -12.30
N GLU A 127 14.26 5.38 -11.67
CA GLU A 127 15.70 5.50 -11.95
C GLU A 127 16.56 4.58 -11.08
N SER A 128 15.96 3.85 -10.13
CA SER A 128 16.65 2.90 -9.25
C SER A 128 17.23 1.67 -9.97
N GLY A 129 16.96 1.51 -11.27
CA GLY A 129 17.41 0.37 -12.08
C GLY A 129 16.57 -0.90 -11.89
N VAL A 130 15.50 -0.85 -11.10
CA VAL A 130 14.61 -1.97 -10.84
C VAL A 130 13.31 -1.80 -11.63
N ASP A 131 13.00 -2.77 -12.49
CA ASP A 131 11.73 -2.74 -13.22
C ASP A 131 10.51 -2.94 -12.30
N GLU A 132 9.34 -2.60 -12.79
CA GLU A 132 8.09 -2.66 -12.00
C GLU A 132 7.78 -4.08 -11.50
N LYS A 133 8.07 -5.11 -12.30
CA LYS A 133 7.82 -6.51 -11.91
C LYS A 133 8.67 -6.87 -10.68
N HIS A 134 9.94 -6.49 -10.70
CA HIS A 134 10.85 -6.77 -9.60
C HIS A 134 10.59 -5.89 -8.38
N LEU A 135 10.21 -4.62 -8.56
CA LEU A 135 9.79 -3.76 -7.45
C LEU A 135 8.55 -4.32 -6.73
N ARG A 136 7.54 -4.76 -7.49
CA ARG A 136 6.35 -5.45 -6.97
C ARG A 136 6.74 -6.67 -6.13
N GLY A 137 7.60 -7.54 -6.67
CA GLY A 137 8.07 -8.75 -5.97
C GLY A 137 8.85 -8.44 -4.69
N LEU A 138 9.77 -7.46 -4.74
CA LEU A 138 10.51 -7.00 -3.56
C LEU A 138 9.59 -6.49 -2.46
N LEU A 139 8.55 -5.71 -2.82
CA LEU A 139 7.59 -5.19 -1.84
C LEU A 139 6.68 -6.28 -1.26
N VAL A 140 6.34 -7.32 -2.04
CA VAL A 140 5.65 -8.52 -1.54
C VAL A 140 6.51 -9.24 -0.49
N GLU A 141 7.78 -9.47 -0.77
CA GLU A 141 8.69 -10.10 0.19
C GLU A 141 8.89 -9.23 1.43
N ALA A 142 9.12 -7.92 1.27
CA ALA A 142 9.23 -7.01 2.41
C ALA A 142 7.96 -7.02 3.28
N GLY A 143 6.80 -7.09 2.64
CA GLY A 143 5.51 -7.27 3.30
C GLY A 143 5.37 -8.56 4.10
N ARG A 144 5.80 -9.68 3.51
CA ARG A 144 5.83 -10.98 4.17
C ARG A 144 6.74 -10.92 5.40
N VAL A 145 7.89 -10.28 5.29
CA VAL A 145 8.82 -10.08 6.41
C VAL A 145 8.17 -9.25 7.51
N MET A 146 7.60 -8.06 7.22
CA MET A 146 6.88 -7.26 8.22
C MET A 146 5.84 -8.09 8.97
N LYS A 147 5.08 -8.92 8.25
CA LYS A 147 4.09 -9.82 8.85
C LYS A 147 4.71 -10.86 9.79
N GLN A 148 5.87 -11.44 9.47
CA GLN A 148 6.56 -12.40 10.33
C GLN A 148 6.94 -11.79 11.69
N PHE A 149 7.19 -10.48 11.72
CA PHE A 149 7.46 -9.71 12.93
C PHE A 149 6.19 -9.11 13.58
N ASN A 150 4.99 -9.51 13.14
CA ASN A 150 3.70 -8.96 13.58
C ASN A 150 3.58 -7.44 13.45
N LEU A 151 4.31 -6.84 12.50
CA LEU A 151 4.28 -5.40 12.25
C LEU A 151 3.17 -5.06 11.27
N PHE A 152 2.45 -3.98 11.56
CA PHE A 152 1.40 -3.49 10.68
C PHE A 152 1.90 -2.32 9.85
N HIS A 153 1.67 -2.38 8.55
CA HIS A 153 2.00 -1.30 7.62
C HIS A 153 1.12 -0.07 7.89
N SER A 154 1.75 1.10 7.90
CA SER A 154 1.11 2.41 8.02
C SER A 154 1.20 3.17 6.69
N ALA A 155 2.42 3.39 6.21
CA ALA A 155 2.70 4.16 5.01
C ALA A 155 4.05 3.78 4.41
N ASN A 156 4.34 4.28 3.21
CA ASN A 156 5.67 4.22 2.63
C ASN A 156 6.26 5.64 2.60
N ARG A 157 7.54 5.76 2.89
CA ARG A 157 8.33 6.97 2.68
C ARG A 157 9.42 6.69 1.66
N ILE A 158 9.66 7.66 0.79
CA ILE A 158 10.80 7.63 -0.11
C ILE A 158 11.63 8.87 0.12
N ASP A 159 12.90 8.63 0.40
CA ASP A 159 13.94 9.62 0.44
C ASP A 159 14.98 9.30 -0.64
N THR A 160 15.75 10.30 -1.05
CA THR A 160 16.83 10.16 -2.02
C THR A 160 18.10 10.76 -1.47
N ASP A 161 19.21 10.05 -1.60
CA ASP A 161 20.56 10.57 -1.35
C ASP A 161 21.41 10.24 -2.59
N ASP A 162 21.95 11.26 -3.24
CA ASP A 162 22.55 11.18 -4.56
C ASP A 162 21.67 10.41 -5.58
N ASP A 163 22.14 9.24 -6.05
CA ASP A 163 21.45 8.38 -7.00
C ASP A 163 20.82 7.13 -6.35
N ILE A 164 20.71 7.12 -5.02
CA ILE A 164 20.14 6.02 -4.24
C ILE A 164 18.73 6.39 -3.76
N ALA A 165 17.77 5.51 -4.07
CA ALA A 165 16.41 5.59 -3.54
C ALA A 165 16.28 4.77 -2.26
N TYR A 166 15.83 5.41 -1.18
CA TYR A 166 15.53 4.78 0.11
C TYR A 166 14.03 4.63 0.27
N LEU A 167 13.53 3.41 0.07
CA LEU A 167 12.13 3.06 0.26
C LEU A 167 11.91 2.47 1.65
N THR A 168 11.39 3.29 2.57
CA THR A 168 11.10 2.88 3.94
C THR A 168 9.64 2.48 4.09
N LEU A 169 9.39 1.26 4.56
CA LEU A 169 8.07 0.77 4.94
C LEU A 169 7.83 1.11 6.41
N LEU A 170 6.89 2.03 6.65
CA LEU A 170 6.61 2.50 8.00
C LEU A 170 5.64 1.54 8.71
N ALA A 171 6.07 1.03 9.87
CA ALA A 171 5.21 0.32 10.82
C ALA A 171 4.36 1.32 11.62
N ILE A 172 3.21 0.90 12.14
CA ILE A 172 2.37 1.77 13.00
C ILE A 172 3.16 2.25 14.25
N PRO A 173 2.89 3.46 14.77
CA PRO A 173 3.68 4.05 15.87
C PRO A 173 3.73 3.20 17.16
N ASP A 174 2.69 2.42 17.43
CA ASP A 174 2.58 1.57 18.63
C ASP A 174 3.27 0.21 18.50
N SER A 175 4.02 -0.03 17.40
CA SER A 175 4.75 -1.28 17.22
C SER A 175 5.96 -1.38 18.15
N ASP A 176 6.37 -2.60 18.48
CA ASP A 176 7.60 -2.86 19.25
C ASP A 176 8.85 -2.37 18.47
N PRO A 177 9.62 -1.40 18.99
CA PRO A 177 10.81 -0.87 18.31
C PRO A 177 11.88 -1.91 18.00
N GLU A 178 12.07 -2.92 18.87
CA GLU A 178 13.06 -3.97 18.64
C GLU A 178 12.63 -4.89 17.50
N ALA A 179 11.34 -5.22 17.44
CA ALA A 179 10.76 -5.98 16.33
C ALA A 179 10.88 -5.22 14.99
N VAL A 180 10.77 -3.88 15.01
CA VAL A 180 10.99 -3.04 13.83
C VAL A 180 12.45 -3.08 13.37
N ALA A 181 13.41 -2.97 14.29
CA ALA A 181 14.83 -3.07 13.97
C ALA A 181 15.21 -4.45 13.39
N ASP A 182 14.72 -5.53 14.00
CA ASP A 182 14.93 -6.89 13.49
C ASP A 182 14.28 -7.09 12.12
N CYS A 183 13.09 -6.52 11.91
CA CYS A 183 12.40 -6.54 10.62
C CYS A 183 13.22 -5.80 9.55
N ASP A 184 13.81 -4.65 9.84
CA ASP A 184 14.64 -3.89 8.89
C ASP A 184 15.84 -4.72 8.39
N ILE A 185 16.54 -5.37 9.33
CA ILE A 185 17.64 -6.29 9.02
C ILE A 185 17.13 -7.47 8.17
N ALA A 186 15.97 -8.03 8.50
CA ALA A 186 15.38 -9.14 7.76
C ALA A 186 14.95 -8.75 6.34
N ILE A 187 14.39 -7.56 6.14
CA ILE A 187 14.07 -7.02 4.81
C ILE A 187 15.35 -6.84 3.99
N SER A 188 16.40 -6.28 4.58
CA SER A 188 17.70 -6.14 3.92
C SER A 188 18.26 -7.50 3.45
N ARG A 189 18.15 -8.55 4.29
CA ARG A 189 18.54 -9.92 3.92
C ARG A 189 17.66 -10.49 2.80
N ALA A 190 16.35 -10.27 2.86
CA ALA A 190 15.40 -10.74 1.84
C ALA A 190 15.69 -10.09 0.48
N LYS A 191 15.95 -8.77 0.46
CA LYS A 191 16.38 -8.02 -0.73
C LYS A 191 17.63 -8.64 -1.36
N VAL A 192 18.67 -8.94 -0.57
CA VAL A 192 19.91 -9.56 -1.09
C VAL A 192 19.64 -10.93 -1.71
N ARG A 193 18.83 -11.77 -1.06
CA ARG A 193 18.46 -13.08 -1.62
C ARG A 193 17.70 -12.93 -2.94
N TYR A 194 16.71 -12.04 -2.97
CA TYR A 194 15.93 -11.75 -4.17
C TYR A 194 16.83 -11.27 -5.33
N ALA A 195 17.80 -10.39 -5.03
CA ALA A 195 18.78 -9.93 -6.02
C ALA A 195 19.58 -11.10 -6.63
N LEU A 196 20.08 -12.01 -5.80
CA LEU A 196 20.86 -13.16 -6.23
C LEU A 196 20.02 -14.16 -7.04
N GLU A 197 18.79 -14.43 -6.59
CA GLU A 197 17.85 -15.35 -7.27
C GLU A 197 17.45 -14.85 -8.66
N HIS A 198 17.40 -13.54 -8.85
CA HIS A 198 16.95 -12.91 -10.10
C HIS A 198 18.05 -12.25 -10.92
N GLY A 199 19.31 -12.29 -10.47
CA GLY A 199 20.45 -11.67 -11.17
C GLY A 199 20.34 -10.15 -11.29
N LEU A 200 19.80 -9.49 -10.27
CA LEU A 200 19.55 -8.04 -10.27
C LEU A 200 20.68 -7.27 -9.56
N ASP A 201 21.01 -6.10 -10.10
CA ASP A 201 21.77 -5.08 -9.37
C ASP A 201 20.79 -4.17 -8.62
N LEU A 202 20.78 -4.27 -7.29
CA LEU A 202 19.94 -3.47 -6.40
C LEU A 202 20.77 -2.45 -5.60
N SER A 203 21.93 -2.03 -6.11
CA SER A 203 22.83 -1.07 -5.46
C SER A 203 22.18 0.30 -5.23
N LYS A 204 21.28 0.72 -6.13
CA LYS A 204 20.59 2.03 -6.08
C LYS A 204 19.24 2.03 -5.38
N LEU A 205 18.80 0.89 -4.84
CA LEU A 205 17.51 0.79 -4.14
C LEU A 205 17.71 0.21 -2.74
N VAL A 206 17.52 0.98 -1.70
CA VAL A 206 17.45 0.47 -0.31
C VAL A 206 15.98 0.28 0.05
N ILE A 207 15.65 -0.86 0.66
CA ILE A 207 14.32 -1.13 1.21
C ILE A 207 14.50 -1.46 2.68
N GLY A 208 13.78 -0.73 3.53
CA GLY A 208 13.91 -0.87 4.99
C GLY A 208 12.58 -0.74 5.72
N CYS A 209 12.63 -0.81 7.04
CA CYS A 209 11.50 -0.64 7.94
C CYS A 209 11.83 0.35 9.06
N GLU A 210 10.89 1.26 9.34
CA GLU A 210 11.00 2.20 10.47
C GLU A 210 9.64 2.35 11.15
N LEU A 211 9.64 2.89 12.38
CA LEU A 211 8.41 3.32 13.03
C LEU A 211 7.87 4.60 12.37
N ALA A 212 6.57 4.63 12.10
CA ALA A 212 5.89 5.87 11.78
C ALA A 212 5.98 6.82 12.99
N ARG A 213 6.25 8.10 12.72
CA ARG A 213 6.08 9.14 13.74
C ARG A 213 4.59 9.32 14.03
N ALA A 214 4.25 9.64 15.29
CA ALA A 214 2.86 9.86 15.70
C ALA A 214 2.18 11.03 14.97
N ASP A 215 2.96 11.93 14.34
CA ASP A 215 2.49 13.15 13.68
C ASP A 215 2.34 12.99 12.14
N LEU A 216 2.37 11.77 11.61
CA LEU A 216 2.15 11.46 10.18
C LEU A 216 0.67 11.38 9.82
#